data_AF-A0A4Q5S8A2-F1
#
_entry.id   AF-A0A4Q5S8A2-F1
#
_cell.length_a   1.000
_cell.length_b   1.000
_cell.length_c   1.000
_cell.angle_alpha   90.00
_cell.angle_beta   90.00
_cell.angle_gamma   90.00
#
_symmetry.space_group_name_H-M   'P 1'
#
loop_
_entity.id
_entity.type
_entity.pdbx_description
1 polymer ?
#
loop_
_entity_poly.entity_id
_entity_poly.type
_entity_poly.pdbx_seq_one_letter_code
_entity_poly.pdbx_strand_id
1 'polypeptide(L)'
;FLCRTHGMQLLFTNRESYRDKPALFNKYCGDDNTAFFIDEGGASPEAAKGCSELITELDKPFNHIFCACGTGTTAAGIINGIKDNGFTAEFHAVPVLKGDFMKAEIDRYLVAPHPYHLHSNYHFGGYAKTTPELIDFVKEFTALTGILIEPVYTGKLFYAIFDLIKAGHFKPGSRILAVHTGGLLGLLGMRDKF
;
A
#
# COMPACT_ATOMS: atom_id res chain seq x y z
N PHE A 1 2.35 7.34 -20.46
CA PHE A 1 1.30 7.55 -21.46
C PHE A 1 0.02 8.08 -20.82
N LEU A 2 -0.66 7.30 -19.96
CA LEU A 2 -1.94 7.69 -19.33
C LEU A 2 -1.97 9.08 -18.69
N CYS A 3 -0.98 9.44 -17.87
CA CYS A 3 -0.98 10.77 -17.26
C CYS A 3 -0.98 11.90 -18.31
N ARG A 4 -0.20 11.76 -19.39
CA ARG A 4 -0.14 12.76 -20.47
C ARG A 4 -1.45 12.82 -21.26
N THR A 5 -2.14 11.69 -21.47
CA THR A 5 -3.43 11.69 -22.18
C THR A 5 -4.53 12.39 -21.40
N HIS A 6 -4.39 12.49 -20.07
CA HIS A 6 -5.26 13.29 -19.20
C HIS A 6 -4.74 14.72 -18.97
N GLY A 7 -3.80 15.21 -19.79
CA GLY A 7 -3.33 16.60 -19.72
C GLY A 7 -2.23 16.87 -18.69
N MET A 8 -1.72 15.85 -18.00
CA MET A 8 -0.66 16.04 -17.01
C MET A 8 0.66 16.44 -17.67
N GLN A 9 1.26 17.53 -17.17
CA GLN A 9 2.62 17.91 -17.51
C GLN A 9 3.62 17.09 -16.67
N LEU A 10 4.52 16.36 -17.35
CA LEU A 10 5.50 15.52 -16.67
C LEU A 10 6.86 16.23 -16.61
N LEU A 11 7.27 16.62 -15.41
CA LEU A 11 8.60 17.16 -15.14
C LEU A 11 9.51 16.05 -14.59
N PHE A 12 10.47 15.62 -15.39
CA PHE A 12 11.43 14.59 -14.96
C PHE A 12 12.52 15.21 -14.08
N THR A 13 12.87 14.50 -13.01
CA THR A 13 13.92 14.89 -12.07
C THR A 13 14.82 13.70 -11.75
N ASN A 14 16.00 13.97 -11.20
CA ASN A 14 16.92 12.92 -10.76
C ASN A 14 16.58 12.46 -9.33
N ARG A 15 17.16 11.33 -8.92
CA ARG A 15 16.89 10.73 -7.60
C ARG A 15 17.31 11.59 -6.41
N GLU A 16 18.37 12.37 -6.55
CA GLU A 16 18.87 13.22 -5.47
C GLU A 16 17.90 14.36 -5.22
N SER A 17 17.51 15.08 -6.27
CA SER A 17 16.51 16.15 -6.16
C SER A 17 15.14 15.63 -5.72
N TYR A 18 14.75 14.40 -6.09
CA TYR A 18 13.47 13.80 -5.66
C TYR A 18 13.34 13.62 -4.14
N ARG A 19 14.46 13.59 -3.40
CA ARG A 19 14.43 13.49 -1.93
C ARG A 19 13.89 14.75 -1.26
N ASP A 20 14.01 15.90 -1.91
CA ASP A 20 13.47 17.18 -1.43
C ASP A 20 12.34 17.64 -2.36
N LYS A 21 11.20 16.96 -2.23
CA LYS A 21 9.98 17.27 -2.99
C LYS A 21 9.46 18.69 -2.70
N PRO A 22 9.51 19.22 -1.46
CA PRO A 22 9.17 20.62 -1.21
C PRO A 22 10.03 21.60 -2.01
N ALA A 23 11.35 21.40 -2.08
CA ALA A 23 12.20 22.25 -2.92
C ALA A 23 11.88 22.13 -4.41
N LEU A 24 11.55 20.93 -4.90
CA LEU A 24 11.08 20.75 -6.28
C LEU A 24 9.75 21.48 -6.54
N PHE A 25 8.79 21.37 -5.62
CA PHE A 25 7.52 22.08 -5.74
C PHE A 25 7.74 23.59 -5.77
N ASN A 26 8.53 24.13 -4.84
CA ASN A 26 8.83 25.57 -4.81
C ASN A 26 9.54 26.03 -6.09
N LYS A 27 10.47 25.22 -6.63
CA LYS A 27 11.18 25.52 -7.87
C LYS A 27 10.26 25.66 -9.08
N TYR A 28 9.21 24.84 -9.19
CA TYR A 28 8.36 24.79 -10.38
C TYR A 28 7.00 25.49 -10.22
N CYS A 29 6.53 25.63 -8.98
CA CYS A 29 5.19 26.13 -8.66
C CYS A 29 5.19 27.24 -7.60
N GLY A 30 6.36 27.68 -7.11
CA GLY A 30 6.45 28.62 -5.97
C GLY A 30 5.80 29.99 -6.22
N ASP A 31 5.70 30.41 -7.49
CA ASP A 31 5.04 31.65 -7.90
C ASP A 31 3.53 31.47 -8.18
N ASP A 32 3.01 30.24 -8.17
CA ASP A 32 1.60 29.93 -8.44
C ASP A 32 0.83 29.73 -7.13
N ASN A 33 0.14 30.78 -6.67
CA ASN A 33 -0.70 30.74 -5.47
C ASN A 33 -1.92 29.82 -5.58
N THR A 34 -2.21 29.27 -6.77
CA THR A 34 -3.28 28.29 -6.99
C THR A 34 -2.76 26.85 -6.98
N ALA A 35 -1.44 26.65 -7.00
CA ALA A 35 -0.84 25.34 -6.95
C ALA A 35 -0.99 24.71 -5.56
N PHE A 36 -1.35 23.42 -5.53
CA PHE A 36 -1.45 22.63 -4.31
C PHE A 36 -0.46 21.48 -4.34
N PHE A 37 0.33 21.33 -3.27
CA PHE A 37 1.30 20.24 -3.15
C PHE A 37 0.63 18.97 -2.60
N ILE A 38 0.68 17.89 -3.36
CA ILE A 38 0.28 16.54 -2.93
C ILE A 38 1.56 15.70 -2.86
N ASP A 39 1.90 15.20 -1.67
CA ASP A 39 3.09 14.36 -1.51
C ASP A 39 2.88 12.98 -2.16
N GLU A 40 3.97 12.24 -2.29
CA GLU A 40 4.01 10.87 -2.79
C GLU A 40 2.94 10.00 -2.14
N GLY A 41 2.24 9.23 -2.97
CA GLY A 41 1.13 8.37 -2.52
C GLY A 41 -0.09 9.13 -1.98
N GLY A 42 -0.12 10.46 -2.08
CA GLY A 42 -1.15 11.29 -1.46
C GLY A 42 -1.01 11.33 0.08
N ALA A 43 0.18 11.11 0.61
CA ALA A 43 0.38 10.95 2.05
C ALA A 43 0.06 12.24 2.82
N SER A 44 -1.04 12.25 3.56
CA SER A 44 -1.46 13.35 4.42
C SER A 44 -2.42 12.89 5.53
N PRO A 45 -2.65 13.71 6.57
CA PRO A 45 -3.69 13.45 7.56
C PRO A 45 -5.09 13.33 6.94
N GLU A 46 -5.41 14.14 5.93
CA GLU A 46 -6.69 14.10 5.21
C GLU A 46 -6.86 12.79 4.43
N ALA A 47 -5.80 12.30 3.79
CA ALA A 47 -5.82 11.02 3.09
C ALA A 47 -5.96 9.84 4.07
N ALA A 48 -5.32 9.89 5.24
CA ALA A 48 -5.51 8.90 6.29
C ALA A 48 -6.97 8.89 6.79
N LYS A 49 -7.59 10.07 6.96
CA LYS A 49 -9.01 10.19 7.27
C LYS A 49 -9.89 9.59 6.18
N GLY A 50 -9.66 9.90 4.91
CA GLY A 50 -10.42 9.29 3.81
C GLY A 50 -10.29 7.76 3.77
N CYS A 51 -9.10 7.24 4.07
CA CYS A 51 -8.88 5.79 4.15
C CYS A 51 -9.55 5.12 5.36
N SER A 52 -9.96 5.86 6.40
CA SER A 52 -10.67 5.26 7.55
C SER A 52 -12.12 4.90 7.21
N GLU A 53 -12.70 5.57 6.22
CA GLU A 53 -14.06 5.32 5.73
C GLU A 53 -14.21 3.89 5.16
N LEU A 54 -13.12 3.28 4.64
CA LEU A 54 -13.09 1.86 4.23
C LEU A 54 -13.64 0.91 5.30
N ILE A 55 -13.42 1.21 6.58
CA ILE A 55 -13.87 0.37 7.69
C ILE A 55 -15.37 0.54 7.93
N THR A 56 -15.89 1.74 7.68
CA THR A 56 -17.33 2.03 7.82
C THR A 56 -18.18 1.35 6.74
N GLU A 57 -17.57 1.00 5.60
CA GLU A 57 -18.24 0.27 4.52
C GLU A 57 -18.37 -1.25 4.78
N LEU A 58 -17.68 -1.78 5.79
CA LEU A 58 -17.73 -3.21 6.10
C LEU A 58 -19.06 -3.60 6.76
N ASP A 59 -19.77 -4.52 6.12
CA ASP A 59 -21.04 -5.06 6.62
C ASP A 59 -20.87 -6.29 7.52
N LYS A 60 -19.65 -6.83 7.61
CA LYS A 60 -19.32 -8.08 8.28
C LYS A 60 -18.06 -7.95 9.13
N PRO A 61 -18.00 -8.64 10.29
CA PRO A 61 -16.81 -8.64 11.12
C PRO A 61 -15.72 -9.54 10.53
N PHE A 62 -14.48 -9.06 10.55
CA PHE A 62 -13.27 -9.80 10.19
C PHE A 62 -12.36 -9.97 11.40
N ASN A 63 -11.56 -11.05 11.40
CA ASN A 63 -10.55 -11.27 12.44
C ASN A 63 -9.25 -10.55 12.11
N HIS A 64 -8.91 -10.50 10.82
CA HIS A 64 -7.66 -9.93 10.32
C HIS A 64 -7.93 -9.03 9.12
N ILE A 65 -7.28 -7.87 9.07
CA ILE A 65 -7.33 -6.95 7.92
C ILE A 65 -5.90 -6.71 7.43
N PHE A 66 -5.66 -6.96 6.15
CA PHE A 66 -4.35 -6.88 5.51
C PHE A 66 -4.30 -5.77 4.47
N CYS A 67 -3.22 -4.98 4.46
CA CYS A 67 -2.96 -3.98 3.43
C CYS A 67 -1.47 -3.92 3.08
N ALA A 68 -1.15 -3.79 1.78
CA ALA A 68 0.20 -3.46 1.34
C ALA A 68 0.54 -2.02 1.76
N CYS A 69 1.79 -1.75 2.11
CA CYS A 69 2.21 -0.43 2.60
C CYS A 69 3.38 0.13 1.78
N GLY A 70 3.13 1.30 1.16
CA GLY A 70 4.14 2.14 0.52
C GLY A 70 4.54 3.32 1.40
N THR A 71 3.62 4.28 1.55
CA THR A 71 3.78 5.48 2.39
C THR A 71 3.13 5.37 3.77
N GLY A 72 2.49 4.23 4.08
CA GLY A 72 1.82 3.99 5.37
C GLY A 72 0.44 4.65 5.55
N THR A 73 0.06 5.61 4.70
CA THR A 73 -1.17 6.41 4.89
C THR A 73 -2.46 5.58 4.88
N THR A 74 -2.63 4.65 3.93
CA THR A 74 -3.80 3.75 3.89
C THR A 74 -3.87 2.85 5.12
N ALA A 75 -2.72 2.34 5.57
CA ALA A 75 -2.64 1.52 6.77
C ALA A 75 -3.04 2.31 8.02
N ALA A 76 -2.54 3.54 8.17
CA ALA A 76 -2.93 4.41 9.27
C ALA A 76 -4.43 4.71 9.26
N GLY A 77 -5.00 5.00 8.08
CA GLY A 77 -6.45 5.21 7.95
C GLY A 77 -7.28 4.00 8.36
N ILE A 78 -6.91 2.80 7.90
CA ILE A 78 -7.56 1.55 8.31
C ILE A 78 -7.47 1.35 9.83
N ILE A 79 -6.30 1.54 10.44
CA ILE A 79 -6.12 1.41 11.90
C ILE A 79 -7.01 2.40 12.65
N ASN A 80 -7.06 3.66 12.21
CA ASN A 80 -7.93 4.68 12.79
C ASN A 80 -9.40 4.26 12.66
N GLY A 81 -9.82 3.77 11.49
CA GLY A 81 -11.18 3.28 11.25
C GLY A 81 -11.57 2.09 12.12
N ILE A 82 -10.67 1.12 12.32
CA ILE A 82 -10.89 -0.03 13.21
C ILE A 82 -11.16 0.46 14.64
N LYS A 83 -10.31 1.36 15.13
CA LYS A 83 -10.41 1.93 16.48
C LYS A 83 -11.72 2.72 16.64
N ASP A 84 -12.03 3.62 15.72
CA ASP A 84 -13.16 4.54 15.84
C ASP A 84 -14.51 3.82 15.75
N ASN A 85 -14.58 2.69 15.05
CA ASN A 85 -15.78 1.86 14.94
C ASN A 85 -15.85 0.73 15.98
N GLY A 86 -14.88 0.65 16.89
CA GLY A 86 -14.84 -0.38 17.95
C GLY A 86 -14.66 -1.81 17.42
N PHE A 87 -14.09 -1.98 16.22
CA PHE A 87 -13.81 -3.29 15.66
C PHE A 87 -12.62 -3.94 16.39
N THR A 88 -12.66 -5.25 16.54
CA THR A 88 -11.61 -6.04 17.22
C THR A 88 -10.65 -6.71 16.25
N ALA A 89 -10.75 -6.38 14.96
CA ALA A 89 -9.91 -6.95 13.92
C ALA A 89 -8.44 -6.57 14.13
N GLU A 90 -7.54 -7.55 14.01
CA GLU A 90 -6.11 -7.30 14.02
C GLU A 90 -5.67 -6.75 12.66
N PHE A 91 -4.94 -5.63 12.66
CA PHE A 91 -4.41 -5.06 11.43
C PHE A 91 -3.01 -5.60 11.12
N HIS A 92 -2.78 -5.93 9.85
CA HIS A 92 -1.52 -6.46 9.34
C HIS A 92 -1.03 -5.62 8.15
N ALA A 93 0.06 -4.88 8.37
CA ALA A 93 0.76 -4.12 7.36
C ALA A 93 1.78 -5.01 6.63
N VAL A 94 1.80 -4.96 5.30
CA VAL A 94 2.81 -5.63 4.45
C VAL A 94 3.65 -4.58 3.72
N PRO A 95 4.80 -4.17 4.28
CA PRO A 95 5.67 -3.18 3.64
C PRO A 95 6.26 -3.70 2.33
N VAL A 96 6.17 -2.90 1.27
CA VAL A 96 6.72 -3.28 -0.04
C VAL A 96 8.14 -2.78 -0.28
N LEU A 97 8.58 -1.84 0.57
CA LEU A 97 9.91 -1.27 0.60
C LEU A 97 10.75 -1.98 1.66
N LYS A 98 12.06 -2.04 1.43
CA LYS A 98 13.02 -2.63 2.38
C LYS A 98 13.45 -1.57 3.40
N GLY A 99 13.42 -1.92 4.69
CA GLY A 99 13.91 -1.09 5.80
C GLY A 99 12.88 -0.95 6.93
N ASP A 100 13.30 -0.28 8.00
CA ASP A 100 12.53 -0.24 9.26
C ASP A 100 11.69 1.04 9.45
N PHE A 101 11.61 1.88 8.41
CA PHE A 101 10.94 3.18 8.47
C PHE A 101 9.40 3.09 8.44
N MET A 102 8.84 1.98 7.96
CA MET A 102 7.39 1.88 7.72
C MET A 102 6.56 2.10 8.98
N LYS A 103 7.08 1.67 10.14
CA LYS A 103 6.42 1.91 11.43
C LYS A 103 6.23 3.40 11.69
N ALA A 104 7.29 4.19 11.50
CA ALA A 104 7.25 5.64 11.70
C ALA A 104 6.30 6.32 10.68
N GLU A 105 6.27 5.85 9.44
CA GLU A 105 5.36 6.37 8.41
C GLU A 105 3.89 6.11 8.74
N ILE A 106 3.55 4.91 9.24
CA ILE A 106 2.19 4.59 9.69
C ILE A 106 1.85 5.43 10.94
N ASP A 107 2.71 5.40 11.96
CA ASP A 107 2.48 6.05 13.24
C ASP A 107 2.28 7.57 13.11
N ARG A 108 2.93 8.21 12.12
CA ARG A 108 2.78 9.65 11.82
C ARG A 108 1.32 10.07 11.59
N TYR A 109 0.48 9.18 11.08
CA TYR A 109 -0.91 9.48 10.73
C TYR A 109 -1.93 8.77 11.62
N LEU A 110 -1.50 8.11 12.70
CA LEU A 110 -2.41 7.54 13.69
C LEU A 110 -2.98 8.62 14.60
N VAL A 111 -4.29 8.57 14.87
CA VAL A 111 -4.95 9.51 15.81
C VAL A 111 -4.64 9.17 17.27
N ALA A 112 -4.27 7.92 17.55
CA ALA A 112 -3.76 7.45 18.84
C ALA A 112 -2.92 6.19 18.63
N PRO A 113 -1.98 5.86 19.53
CA PRO A 113 -1.26 4.59 19.47
C PRO A 113 -2.21 3.40 19.41
N HIS A 114 -1.95 2.48 18.47
CA HIS A 114 -2.74 1.26 18.30
C HIS A 114 -1.82 0.10 17.87
N PRO A 115 -2.01 -1.12 18.41
CA PRO A 115 -1.20 -2.26 18.01
C PRO A 115 -1.53 -2.71 16.58
N TYR A 116 -0.51 -3.11 15.84
CA TYR A 116 -0.64 -3.75 14.54
C TYR A 116 0.57 -4.64 14.27
N HIS A 117 0.41 -5.57 13.32
CA HIS A 117 1.49 -6.44 12.88
C HIS A 117 2.20 -5.84 11.66
N LEU A 118 3.52 -5.87 11.67
CA LEU A 118 4.34 -5.40 10.56
C LEU A 118 5.11 -6.56 9.94
N HIS A 119 4.75 -6.94 8.72
CA HIS A 119 5.31 -8.10 8.03
C HIS A 119 6.43 -7.71 7.07
N SER A 120 7.56 -7.25 7.61
CA SER A 120 8.67 -6.67 6.83
C SER A 120 9.44 -7.65 5.94
N ASN A 121 9.18 -8.96 6.00
CA ASN A 121 9.95 -9.96 5.26
C ASN A 121 9.45 -10.22 3.82
N TYR A 122 8.29 -9.67 3.44
CA TYR A 122 7.67 -9.91 2.13
C TYR A 122 7.97 -8.81 1.09
N HIS A 123 9.05 -8.05 1.26
CA HIS A 123 9.39 -6.97 0.33
C HIS A 123 10.10 -7.45 -0.95
N PHE A 124 10.53 -8.72 -1.06
CA PHE A 124 11.19 -9.32 -2.24
C PHE A 124 12.35 -8.49 -2.81
N GLY A 125 13.25 -8.05 -1.95
CA GLY A 125 14.38 -7.18 -2.33
C GLY A 125 14.09 -5.67 -2.36
N GLY A 126 12.83 -5.25 -2.17
CA GLY A 126 12.44 -3.86 -1.95
C GLY A 126 11.49 -3.32 -3.01
N TYR A 127 11.37 -1.99 -3.08
CA TYR A 127 10.40 -1.33 -3.96
C TYR A 127 10.60 -1.71 -5.43
N ALA A 128 9.51 -2.13 -6.08
CA ALA A 128 9.48 -2.61 -7.47
C ALA A 128 10.45 -3.76 -7.83
N LYS A 129 11.15 -4.33 -6.84
CA LYS A 129 11.93 -5.55 -7.00
C LYS A 129 11.02 -6.76 -6.95
N THR A 130 11.36 -7.76 -7.76
CA THR A 130 10.61 -8.99 -7.97
C THR A 130 11.57 -10.17 -8.00
N THR A 131 11.16 -11.31 -7.48
CA THR A 131 11.84 -12.61 -7.63
C THR A 131 11.03 -13.50 -8.59
N PRO A 132 11.63 -14.54 -9.20
CA PRO A 132 10.88 -15.52 -9.99
C PRO A 132 9.70 -16.11 -9.20
N GLU A 133 9.94 -16.48 -7.94
CA GLU A 133 8.92 -16.98 -7.02
C GLU A 133 7.71 -16.05 -6.88
N LEU A 134 7.92 -14.74 -6.72
CA LEU A 134 6.81 -13.78 -6.62
C LEU A 134 6.03 -13.70 -7.95
N ILE A 135 6.73 -13.76 -9.09
CA ILE A 135 6.09 -13.72 -10.40
C ILE A 135 5.26 -14.98 -10.63
N ASP A 136 5.79 -16.15 -10.27
CA ASP A 136 5.08 -17.43 -10.38
C ASP A 136 3.85 -17.45 -9.48
N PHE A 137 3.96 -16.95 -8.24
CA PHE A 137 2.82 -16.78 -7.34
C PHE A 137 1.74 -15.87 -7.95
N VAL A 138 2.11 -14.72 -8.53
CA VAL A 138 1.14 -13.81 -9.17
C VAL A 138 0.42 -14.52 -10.32
N LYS A 139 1.15 -15.26 -11.17
CA LYS A 139 0.57 -16.02 -12.29
C LYS A 139 -0.40 -17.08 -11.79
N GLU A 140 0.01 -17.87 -10.81
CA GLU A 140 -0.82 -18.94 -10.23
C GLU A 140 -2.06 -18.39 -9.54
N PHE A 141 -1.90 -17.38 -8.68
CA PHE A 141 -3.01 -16.74 -7.97
C PHE A 141 -4.05 -16.21 -8.96
N THR A 142 -3.60 -15.48 -9.99
CA THR A 142 -4.50 -14.93 -11.00
C THR A 142 -5.18 -16.04 -11.80
N ALA A 143 -4.47 -17.09 -12.20
CA ALA A 143 -5.05 -18.21 -12.94
C ALA A 143 -6.11 -18.98 -12.12
N LEU A 144 -5.89 -19.15 -10.82
CA LEU A 144 -6.79 -19.90 -9.95
C LEU A 144 -8.01 -19.09 -9.50
N THR A 145 -7.84 -17.78 -9.26
CA THR A 145 -8.89 -16.94 -8.65
C THR A 145 -9.63 -16.06 -9.66
N GLY A 146 -9.04 -15.80 -10.82
CA GLY A 146 -9.50 -14.78 -11.77
C GLY A 146 -9.25 -13.33 -11.31
N ILE A 147 -8.65 -13.12 -10.14
CA ILE A 147 -8.33 -11.80 -9.60
C ILE A 147 -6.92 -11.42 -10.07
N LEU A 148 -6.82 -10.30 -10.80
CA LEU A 148 -5.55 -9.75 -11.24
C LEU A 148 -4.84 -9.10 -10.05
N ILE A 149 -3.59 -9.42 -9.81
CA ILE A 149 -2.71 -8.73 -8.86
C ILE A 149 -1.38 -8.39 -9.54
N GLU A 150 -0.58 -7.51 -8.93
CA GLU A 150 0.68 -7.05 -9.52
C GLU A 150 1.86 -7.15 -8.55
N PRO A 151 3.10 -7.35 -9.02
CA PRO A 151 4.21 -7.79 -8.16
C PRO A 151 4.84 -6.67 -7.31
N VAL A 152 4.44 -5.40 -7.44
CA VAL A 152 5.01 -4.30 -6.66
C VAL A 152 4.36 -4.21 -5.28
N TYR A 153 3.03 -4.32 -5.19
CA TYR A 153 2.21 -4.20 -3.97
C TYR A 153 1.32 -5.42 -3.74
N THR A 154 0.29 -5.62 -4.57
CA THR A 154 -0.80 -6.56 -4.25
C THR A 154 -0.35 -8.01 -4.33
N GLY A 155 0.60 -8.33 -5.21
CA GLY A 155 1.32 -9.61 -5.25
C GLY A 155 2.01 -9.93 -3.94
N LYS A 156 2.71 -8.96 -3.35
CA LYS A 156 3.42 -9.14 -2.07
C LYS A 156 2.44 -9.31 -0.90
N LEU A 157 1.34 -8.56 -0.93
CA LEU A 157 0.24 -8.68 0.04
C LEU A 157 -0.36 -10.08 0.05
N PHE A 158 -0.80 -10.57 -1.12
CA PHE A 158 -1.42 -11.87 -1.21
C PHE A 158 -0.41 -13.00 -0.96
N TYR A 159 0.83 -12.86 -1.40
CA TYR A 159 1.89 -13.81 -1.05
C TYR A 159 2.03 -13.93 0.46
N ALA A 160 2.14 -12.80 1.18
CA ALA A 160 2.27 -12.79 2.63
C ALA A 160 1.10 -13.47 3.33
N ILE A 161 -0.14 -13.21 2.89
CA ILE A 161 -1.34 -13.84 3.45
C ILE A 161 -1.27 -15.37 3.28
N PHE A 162 -0.97 -15.84 2.07
CA PHE A 162 -0.94 -17.28 1.78
C PHE A 162 0.21 -17.99 2.49
N ASP A 163 1.37 -17.35 2.61
CA ASP A 163 2.50 -17.89 3.36
C ASP A 163 2.19 -17.99 4.86
N LEU A 164 1.60 -16.95 5.46
CA LEU A 164 1.15 -16.96 6.86
C LEU A 164 0.06 -18.02 7.13
N ILE A 165 -0.86 -18.24 6.17
CA ILE A 165 -1.84 -19.33 6.25
C ILE A 165 -1.14 -20.69 6.27
N LYS A 166 -0.18 -20.93 5.35
CA LYS A 166 0.60 -22.17 5.30
C LYS A 166 1.41 -22.40 6.57
N ALA A 167 1.92 -21.32 7.18
CA ALA A 167 2.64 -21.36 8.44
C ALA A 167 1.75 -21.57 9.69
N GLY A 168 0.43 -21.68 9.52
CA GLY A 168 -0.51 -21.89 10.63
C GLY A 168 -0.66 -20.67 11.55
N HIS A 169 -0.41 -19.46 11.05
CA HIS A 169 -0.43 -18.23 11.83
C HIS A 169 -1.84 -17.87 12.35
N PHE A 170 -2.90 -18.30 11.65
CA PHE A 170 -4.28 -17.96 11.96
C PHE A 170 -5.05 -19.14 12.54
N LYS A 171 -6.01 -18.85 13.42
CA LYS A 171 -6.92 -19.87 13.96
C LYS A 171 -7.82 -20.43 12.84
N PRO A 172 -8.14 -21.73 12.85
CA PRO A 172 -9.13 -22.28 11.92
C PRO A 172 -10.47 -21.52 12.02
N GLY A 173 -11.05 -21.18 10.86
CA GLY A 173 -12.29 -20.40 10.78
C GLY A 173 -12.13 -18.88 10.87
N SER A 174 -10.89 -18.35 11.03
CA SER A 174 -10.63 -16.92 10.94
C SER A 174 -11.06 -16.35 9.58
N ARG A 175 -11.70 -15.17 9.60
CA ARG A 175 -11.99 -14.38 8.40
C ARG A 175 -10.93 -13.32 8.18
N ILE A 176 -10.31 -13.36 7.00
CA ILE A 176 -9.26 -12.44 6.58
C ILE A 176 -9.80 -11.53 5.49
N LEU A 177 -9.71 -10.22 5.68
CA LEU A 177 -9.96 -9.20 4.66
C LEU A 177 -8.63 -8.74 4.08
N ALA A 178 -8.46 -8.88 2.77
CA ALA A 178 -7.33 -8.33 2.03
C ALA A 178 -7.76 -7.08 1.26
N VAL A 179 -7.18 -5.92 1.57
CA VAL A 179 -7.48 -4.66 0.87
C VAL A 179 -6.68 -4.62 -0.43
N HIS A 180 -7.36 -4.93 -1.54
CA HIS A 180 -6.76 -4.90 -2.87
C HIS A 180 -6.71 -3.45 -3.41
N THR A 181 -5.56 -2.79 -3.23
CA THR A 181 -5.35 -1.36 -3.58
C THR A 181 -5.10 -1.09 -5.08
N GLY A 182 -5.55 -1.98 -5.97
CA GLY A 182 -5.32 -1.89 -7.42
C GLY A 182 -3.86 -2.09 -7.85
N GLY A 183 -3.35 -1.16 -8.66
CA GLY A 183 -1.96 -1.16 -9.17
C GLY A 183 -1.75 -1.83 -10.54
N LEU A 184 -2.78 -2.44 -11.14
CA LEU A 184 -2.67 -3.34 -12.30
C LEU A 184 -1.93 -2.77 -13.52
N LEU A 185 -1.99 -1.45 -13.72
CA LEU A 185 -1.24 -0.77 -14.78
C LEU A 185 0.28 -0.94 -14.66
N GLY A 186 0.78 -1.23 -13.45
CA GLY A 186 2.18 -1.59 -13.20
C GLY A 186 2.64 -2.82 -13.98
N LEU A 187 1.73 -3.75 -14.30
CA LEU A 187 2.03 -4.93 -15.12
C LEU A 187 2.50 -4.54 -16.53
N LEU A 188 2.00 -3.43 -17.10
CA LEU A 188 2.41 -2.97 -18.42
C LEU A 188 3.90 -2.62 -18.48
N GLY A 189 4.45 -2.10 -17.38
CA GLY A 189 5.89 -1.82 -17.24
C GLY A 189 6.75 -3.07 -16.97
N MET A 190 6.11 -4.22 -16.72
CA MET A 190 6.76 -5.50 -16.44
C MET A 190 6.32 -6.60 -17.41
N ARG A 191 5.75 -6.25 -18.57
CA ARG A 191 5.16 -7.20 -19.52
C ARG A 191 6.10 -8.35 -19.84
N ASP A 192 7.38 -8.09 -20.06
CA ASP A 192 8.33 -9.13 -20.47
C ASP A 192 8.63 -10.17 -19.36
N LYS A 193 8.11 -9.97 -18.14
CA LYS A 193 8.15 -10.95 -17.05
C LYS A 193 6.90 -11.86 -16.99
N PHE A 194 5.83 -11.48 -17.67
CA PHE A 194 4.52 -12.15 -17.62
C PHE A 194 4.20 -12.84 -18.94
#